data_AF-B0L958-F1
#
_entry.id   AF-B0L958-F1
#
_cell.length_a   1.000
_cell.length_b   1.000
_cell.length_c   1.000
_cell.angle_alpha   90.00
_cell.angle_beta   90.00
_cell.angle_gamma   90.00
#
_symmetry.space_group_name_H-M   'P 1'
#
loop_
_entity.id
_entity.type
_entity.pdbx_description
1 polymer ?
#
loop_
_entity_poly.entity_id
_entity_poly.type
_entity_poly.pdbx_seq_one_letter_code
_entity_poly.pdbx_strand_id
1 'polypeptide(L)' 'YVQQPEGNYVFNFETDDGTARQETGEVKEALDEDNKPHTVVVVRGSYTYVDSEGEPQTITYFADETGY' A
#
# COMPACT_ATOMS: atom_id res chain seq x y z
N TYR A 1 14.93 14.26 19.59
CA TYR A 1 15.21 13.66 18.27
C TYR A 1 14.01 12.80 17.96
N VAL A 2 13.09 13.27 17.13
CA VAL A 2 11.94 12.45 16.70
C VAL A 2 12.47 11.53 15.62
N GLN A 3 12.73 10.27 15.95
CA GLN A 3 12.88 9.26 14.92
C GLN A 3 11.49 9.11 14.32
N GLN A 4 11.32 9.67 13.13
CA GLN A 4 10.35 9.16 12.18
C GLN A 4 11.11 8.08 11.41
N PRO A 5 11.06 6.79 11.81
CA PRO A 5 11.63 5.71 11.03
C PRO A 5 10.67 5.41 9.89
N GLU A 6 10.24 6.43 9.16
CA GLU A 6 9.25 6.23 8.13
C GLU A 6 10.02 5.68 6.93
N GLY A 7 10.22 4.36 6.92
CA GLY A 7 10.47 3.59 5.71
C GLY A 7 9.24 3.57 4.80
N ASN A 8 8.43 4.64 4.86
CA ASN A 8 7.27 4.83 4.04
C ASN A 8 7.72 5.17 2.62
N TYR A 9 7.04 4.58 1.66
CA TYR A 9 7.27 4.86 0.25
C TYR A 9 5.94 5.07 -0.43
N VAL A 10 5.93 5.98 -1.39
CA VAL A 10 4.79 6.17 -2.28
C VAL A 10 5.26 5.78 -3.67
N PHE A 11 4.58 4.80 -4.24
CA PHE A 11 4.80 4.34 -5.60
C PHE A 11 3.55 4.66 -6.41
N ASN A 12 3.71 5.36 -7.52
CA ASN A 12 2.62 5.61 -8.44
C ASN A 12 3.15 5.50 -9.86
N PHE A 13 2.38 4.86 -10.73
CA PHE A 13 2.67 4.81 -12.14
C PHE A 13 1.37 4.88 -12.93
N GLU A 14 1.47 5.47 -14.11
CA GLU A 14 0.40 5.55 -15.10
C GLU A 14 0.97 5.02 -16.41
N THR A 15 0.18 4.22 -17.11
CA THR A 15 0.52 3.71 -18.44
C THR A 15 -0.28 4.46 -19.50
N ASP A 16 0.27 4.50 -20.71
CA ASP A 16 -0.36 5.15 -21.88
C ASP A 16 -1.74 4.55 -22.23
N ASP A 17 -1.98 3.31 -21.80
CA ASP A 17 -3.24 2.56 -21.96
C ASP A 17 -4.37 3.05 -21.02
N GLY A 18 -4.12 4.07 -20.19
CA GLY A 18 -5.09 4.64 -19.25
C GLY A 18 -5.18 3.86 -17.92
N THR A 19 -4.24 2.94 -17.68
CA THR A 19 -4.13 2.22 -16.41
C THR A 19 -3.25 3.01 -15.45
N ALA A 20 -3.72 3.22 -14.22
CA ALA A 20 -3.00 3.89 -13.16
C ALA A 20 -2.90 3.00 -11.92
N ARG A 21 -1.73 2.94 -11.29
CA ARG A 21 -1.55 2.28 -10.00
C ARG A 21 -0.95 3.25 -9.01
N GLN A 22 -1.47 3.25 -7.81
CA GLN A 22 -0.92 3.93 -6.66
C GLN A 22 -0.75 2.93 -5.52
N GLU A 23 0.39 2.97 -4.87
CA GLU A 23 0.72 2.17 -3.71
C GLU A 23 1.44 3.05 -2.70
N THR A 24 1.14 2.87 -1.44
CA THR A 24 1.81 3.52 -0.33
C THR A 24 2.17 2.45 0.69
N GLY A 25 3.46 2.25 0.89
CA GLY A 25 3.98 1.51 2.03
C GLY A 25 4.13 2.47 3.21
N GLU A 26 3.60 2.09 4.36
CA GLU A 26 3.78 2.79 5.64
C GLU A 26 4.36 1.81 6.64
N VAL A 27 5.50 2.18 7.22
CA VAL A 27 6.09 1.44 8.34
C VAL A 27 5.46 1.99 9.61
N LYS A 28 4.72 1.15 10.33
CA LYS A 28 4.07 1.52 11.59
C LYS A 28 4.68 0.68 12.71
N GLU A 29 4.83 1.29 13.88
CA GLU A 29 5.13 0.54 15.09
C GLU A 29 3.80 0.05 15.64
N ALA A 30 3.59 -1.26 15.62
CA ALA A 30 2.47 -1.88 16.32
C ALA A 30 2.98 -2.56 17.59
N LEU A 31 2.05 -2.92 18.46
CA LEU A 31 2.33 -3.69 19.66
C LEU A 31 1.92 -5.13 19.38
N ASP A 32 2.85 -6.05 19.54
CA ASP A 32 2.61 -7.47 19.38
C ASP A 32 1.76 -7.98 20.56
N GLU A 33 1.29 -9.24 20.52
CA GLU A 33 0.47 -9.80 21.62
C GLU A 33 1.16 -9.69 23.00
N ASP A 34 2.50 -9.62 23.01
CA ASP A 34 3.34 -9.47 24.20
C ASP A 34 3.57 -7.99 24.61
N ASN A 35 2.83 -7.03 24.04
CA ASN A 35 3.04 -5.57 24.22
C ASN A 35 4.45 -5.10 23.85
N LYS A 36 5.13 -5.84 22.97
CA LYS A 36 6.44 -5.45 22.45
C LYS A 36 6.27 -4.59 21.21
N PRO A 37 7.02 -3.49 21.07
CA PRO A 37 7.03 -2.72 19.83
C PRO A 37 7.62 -3.60 18.73
N HIS A 38 6.82 -3.90 17.72
CA HIS A 38 7.25 -4.54 16.49
C HIS A 38 6.97 -3.63 15.30
N THR A 39 7.86 -3.71 14.33
CA THR A 39 7.80 -2.86 13.14
C THR A 39 7.00 -3.58 12.07
N VAL A 40 5.86 -3.02 11.72
CA VAL A 40 4.91 -3.57 10.76
C VAL A 40 5.00 -2.78 9.48
N VAL A 41 4.97 -3.49 8.35
CA VAL A 41 4.92 -2.84 7.04
C VAL A 41 3.51 -3.01 6.51
N VAL A 42 2.78 -1.90 6.46
CA VAL A 42 1.45 -1.85 5.86
C VAL A 42 1.60 -1.31 4.45
N VAL A 43 1.24 -2.09 3.44
CA VAL A 43 1.20 -1.64 2.05
C VAL A 43 -0.25 -1.51 1.64
N ARG A 44 -0.68 -0.29 1.32
CA ARG A 44 -2.02 -0.02 0.77
C ARG A 44 -1.89 0.53 -0.63
N GLY A 45 -2.67 0.01 -1.57
CA GLY A 45 -2.67 0.53 -2.92
C GLY A 45 -4.02 0.44 -3.58
N SER A 46 -4.15 1.19 -4.66
CA SER A 46 -5.24 1.15 -5.62
C SER A 46 -4.68 0.98 -7.01
N TYR A 47 -5.30 0.10 -7.77
CA TYR A 47 -5.00 -0.15 -9.17
C TYR A 47 -6.26 0.12 -9.98
N THR A 48 -6.20 1.11 -10.85
CA THR A 48 -7.26 1.49 -11.76
C THR A 48 -6.87 1.09 -13.18
N TYR A 49 -7.68 0.33 -13.87
CA TYR A 49 -7.45 -0.06 -15.26
C TYR A 49 -8.74 -0.05 -16.05
N VAL A 50 -8.66 0.13 -17.36
CA VAL A 50 -9.82 0.04 -18.24
C VAL A 50 -10.01 -1.44 -18.61
N ASP A 51 -11.17 -2.01 -18.30
CA ASP A 51 -11.48 -3.40 -18.66
C ASP A 51 -11.81 -3.52 -20.16
N SER A 52 -11.98 -4.74 -20.67
CA SER A 52 -12.33 -5.02 -22.08
C SER A 52 -13.66 -4.39 -22.51
N GLU A 53 -14.52 -4.02 -21.56
CA GLU A 53 -15.78 -3.29 -21.80
C GLU A 53 -15.59 -1.77 -21.92
N GLY A 54 -14.38 -1.23 -21.72
CA GLY A 54 -14.09 0.20 -21.73
C GLY A 54 -14.42 0.91 -20.41
N GLU A 55 -14.74 0.15 -19.36
CA GLU A 55 -15.07 0.69 -18.04
C GLU A 55 -13.84 0.72 -17.11
N PRO A 56 -13.59 1.84 -16.40
CA PRO A 56 -12.51 1.92 -15.43
C PRO A 56 -12.83 1.11 -14.17
N GLN A 57 -12.08 0.04 -13.96
CA GLN A 57 -12.13 -0.79 -12.77
C GLN A 57 -11.07 -0.34 -11.77
N THR A 58 -11.48 -0.09 -10.52
CA THR A 58 -10.57 0.26 -9.44
C THR A 58 -10.52 -0.86 -8.42
N ILE A 59 -9.34 -1.43 -8.24
CA ILE A 59 -9.03 -2.52 -7.31
C ILE A 59 -8.18 -1.94 -6.19
N THR A 60 -8.71 -1.93 -4.98
CA THR A 60 -7.93 -1.61 -3.78
C THR A 60 -7.38 -2.89 -3.16
N TYR A 61 -6.11 -2.86 -2.77
CA TYR A 61 -5.45 -3.96 -2.09
C TYR A 61 -4.72 -3.44 -0.84
N PHE A 62 -4.70 -4.28 0.18
CA PHE A 62 -4.09 -4.01 1.47
C PHE A 62 -3.24 -5.23 1.84
N ALA A 63 -1.95 -5.01 2.08
CA ALA A 63 -1.03 -6.02 2.56
C ALA A 63 -0.53 -5.58 3.94
N ASP A 64 -1.08 -6.23 4.96
CA ASP A 64 -0.68 -6.10 6.36
C ASP A 64 0.06 -7.38 6.81
N GLU A 65 0.50 -7.40 8.06
CA GLU A 65 1.29 -8.46 8.70
C GLU A 65 0.68 -9.87 8.64
N THR A 66 -0.62 -9.94 8.35
CA THR A 66 -1.34 -11.21 8.21
C THR A 66 -1.08 -11.89 6.88
N GLY A 67 -0.42 -11.22 5.93
CA GLY A 67 -0.27 -11.70 4.57
C GLY A 67 -1.62 -11.88 3.88
N TYR A 68 -1.60 -12.03 2.57
CA TYR A 68 -2.68 -12.71 1.85
C TYR A 68 -2.11 -14.04 1.38
#